data_AF-A0A8D5ZNA6-F1
#
_entry.id   AF-A0A8D5ZNA6-F1
#
_cell.length_a   1.000
_cell.length_b   1.000
_cell.length_c   1.000
_cell.angle_alpha   90.00
_cell.angle_beta   90.00
_cell.angle_gamma   90.00
#
_symmetry.space_group_name_H-M   'P 1'
#
loop_
_entity.id
_entity.type
_entity.pdbx_description
1 polymer ?
#
loop_
_entity_poly.entity_id
_entity_poly.type
_entity_poly.pdbx_seq_one_letter_code
_entity_poly.pdbx_strand_id
1 'polypeptide(L)'
;MLQSNQKVDSRRLLFHLYASQAILMLTGFILLQWVDEGWRCLFYWQDPVLWGSGLGFGLLVVAVDIVLTRMAPAHWWDDGGINRLLFQGRSLVHIVWIACLVAVAEELLFRGALQSLIGLWGSSLLFTLVHFRYWKRIPLMLLVFAVSLGFGVLVEWSGSLVPAIIAHFVIDCITGVRILLESDGLQ
;
A
#
# COMPACT_ATOMS: atom_id res chain seq x y z
N MET A 1 12.52 20.11 -23.75
CA MET A 1 12.48 20.65 -22.37
C MET A 1 11.38 20.02 -21.49
N LEU A 2 10.18 19.70 -22.01
CA LEU A 2 9.11 19.06 -21.21
C LEU A 2 9.41 17.60 -20.83
N GLN A 3 9.90 16.77 -21.77
CA GLN A 3 10.25 15.37 -21.49
C GLN A 3 11.44 15.20 -20.52
N SER A 4 12.40 16.13 -20.54
CA SER A 4 13.52 16.13 -19.58
C SER A 4 13.05 16.46 -18.17
N ASN A 5 12.06 17.34 -18.01
CA ASN A 5 11.50 17.68 -16.71
C ASN A 5 10.73 16.50 -16.10
N GLN A 6 9.89 15.81 -16.89
CA GLN A 6 9.13 14.65 -16.41
C GLN A 6 10.02 13.45 -16.02
N LYS A 7 11.12 13.24 -16.76
CA LYS A 7 12.08 12.17 -16.45
C LYS A 7 12.88 12.44 -15.16
N VAL A 8 13.19 13.71 -14.89
CA VAL A 8 13.81 14.15 -13.63
C VAL A 8 12.84 13.98 -12.46
N ASP A 9 11.56 14.32 -12.66
CA ASP A 9 10.53 14.18 -11.64
C ASP A 9 10.29 12.72 -11.24
N SER A 10 10.18 11.82 -12.23
CA SER A 10 9.96 10.38 -12.01
C SER A 10 11.11 9.70 -11.25
N ARG A 11 12.36 10.13 -11.48
CA ARG A 11 13.54 9.61 -10.75
C ARG A 11 13.57 10.09 -9.30
N ARG A 12 13.22 11.36 -9.06
CA ARG A 12 13.11 11.93 -7.71
C ARG A 12 12.01 11.23 -6.92
N LEU A 13 10.86 11.00 -7.55
CA LEU A 13 9.74 10.30 -6.92
C LEU A 13 10.14 8.88 -6.50
N LEU A 14 10.84 8.12 -7.35
CA LEU A 14 11.37 6.81 -6.99
C LEU A 14 12.38 6.88 -5.85
N PHE A 15 13.29 7.84 -5.86
CA PHE A 15 14.24 8.02 -4.76
C PHE A 15 13.49 8.26 -3.44
N HIS A 16 12.49 9.14 -3.43
CA HIS A 16 11.68 9.39 -2.24
C HIS A 16 10.89 8.15 -1.81
N LEU A 17 10.36 7.36 -2.74
CA LEU A 17 9.70 6.10 -2.44
C LEU A 17 10.67 5.12 -1.77
N TYR A 18 11.84 4.86 -2.36
CA TYR A 18 12.80 3.92 -1.77
C TYR A 18 13.34 4.41 -0.43
N ALA A 19 13.61 5.72 -0.31
CA ALA A 19 14.04 6.33 0.94
C ALA A 19 12.96 6.21 2.02
N SER A 20 11.69 6.46 1.69
CA SER A 20 10.59 6.29 2.64
C SER A 20 10.46 4.83 3.06
N GLN A 21 10.46 3.88 2.13
CA GLN A 21 10.37 2.46 2.47
C GLN A 21 11.53 1.99 3.35
N ALA A 22 12.76 2.46 3.10
CA ALA A 22 13.89 2.17 3.96
C ALA A 22 13.71 2.72 5.39
N ILE A 23 13.19 3.95 5.53
CA ILE A 23 12.87 4.56 6.83
C ILE A 23 11.78 3.75 7.54
N LEU A 24 10.69 3.41 6.85
CA LEU A 24 9.58 2.66 7.44
C LEU A 24 10.03 1.27 7.91
N MET A 25 10.84 0.57 7.09
CA MET A 25 11.44 -0.71 7.49
C MET A 25 12.34 -0.58 8.71
N LEU A 26 13.22 0.43 8.73
CA LEU A 26 14.12 0.66 9.86
C LEU A 26 13.34 0.98 11.14
N THR A 27 12.35 1.88 11.05
CA THR A 27 11.49 2.21 12.19
C THR A 27 10.69 1.00 12.65
N GLY A 28 10.10 0.24 11.74
CA GLY A 28 9.37 -0.99 12.05
C GLY A 28 10.27 -2.02 12.74
N PHE A 29 11.46 -2.24 12.22
CA PHE A 29 12.46 -3.13 12.81
C PHE A 29 12.85 -2.72 14.23
N ILE A 30 13.08 -1.42 14.47
CA ILE A 30 13.42 -0.88 15.78
C ILE A 30 12.26 -1.06 16.75
N LEU A 31 11.03 -0.68 16.36
CA LEU A 31 9.86 -0.76 17.23
C LEU A 31 9.50 -2.21 17.58
N LEU A 32 9.68 -3.15 16.65
CA LEU A 32 9.45 -4.59 16.90
C LEU A 32 10.35 -5.17 18.00
N GLN A 33 11.50 -4.56 18.32
CA GLN A 33 12.33 -4.99 19.45
C GLN A 33 11.65 -4.74 20.81
N TRP A 34 10.66 -3.84 20.86
CA TRP A 34 9.96 -3.41 22.07
C TRP A 34 8.51 -3.92 22.12
N VAL A 35 8.07 -4.66 21.11
CA VAL A 35 6.74 -5.28 21.07
C VAL A 35 6.87 -6.72 21.55
N ASP A 36 6.17 -7.04 22.63
CA ASP A 36 6.09 -8.41 23.14
C ASP A 36 5.59 -9.34 22.05
N GLU A 37 6.35 -10.39 21.76
CA GLU A 37 6.04 -11.36 20.71
C GLU A 37 5.95 -10.76 19.30
N GLY A 38 6.47 -9.54 19.09
CA GLY A 38 6.34 -8.79 17.84
C GLY A 38 6.87 -9.53 16.61
N TRP A 39 7.92 -10.34 16.77
CA TRP A 39 8.50 -11.12 15.68
C TRP A 39 7.65 -12.34 15.29
N ARG A 40 6.75 -12.84 16.16
CA ARG A 40 5.95 -14.06 15.89
C ARG A 40 5.02 -13.89 14.71
N CYS A 41 4.51 -12.68 14.48
CA CYS A 41 3.63 -12.38 13.34
C CYS A 41 4.30 -12.58 11.96
N LEU A 42 5.63 -12.64 11.91
CA LEU A 42 6.40 -12.92 10.70
C LEU A 42 6.63 -14.42 10.45
N PHE A 43 6.51 -15.26 11.48
CA PHE A 43 6.86 -16.68 11.38
C PHE A 43 5.68 -17.59 11.02
N TYR A 44 4.43 -17.09 11.07
CA TYR A 44 3.23 -17.80 10.65
C TYR A 44 2.93 -17.53 9.17
N TRP A 45 3.60 -18.24 8.27
CA TRP A 45 3.44 -18.04 6.82
C TRP A 45 3.15 -19.31 6.02
N GLN A 46 3.17 -20.47 6.67
CA GLN A 46 3.04 -21.76 6.00
C GLN A 46 1.58 -22.13 5.71
N ASP A 47 0.62 -21.50 6.38
CA ASP A 47 -0.80 -21.80 6.22
C ASP A 47 -1.37 -21.15 4.94
N PRO A 48 -1.83 -21.94 3.95
CA PRO A 48 -2.41 -21.42 2.71
C PRO A 48 -3.65 -20.54 2.90
N VAL A 49 -4.38 -20.70 4.02
CA VAL A 49 -5.56 -19.87 4.33
C VAL A 49 -5.16 -18.40 4.52
N LEU A 50 -3.95 -18.15 5.03
CA LEU A 50 -3.41 -16.79 5.20
C LEU A 50 -3.17 -16.11 3.85
N TRP A 51 -2.59 -16.84 2.90
CA TRP A 51 -2.38 -16.37 1.53
C TRP A 51 -3.72 -16.16 0.81
N GLY A 52 -4.63 -17.12 0.93
CA GLY A 52 -5.95 -17.07 0.29
C GLY A 52 -6.83 -15.93 0.81
N SER A 53 -6.82 -15.68 2.13
CA SER A 53 -7.56 -14.57 2.74
C SER A 53 -7.00 -13.20 2.32
N GLY A 54 -5.67 -13.04 2.31
CA GLY A 54 -5.03 -11.81 1.80
C GLY A 54 -5.33 -11.56 0.33
N LEU A 55 -5.21 -12.58 -0.52
CA LEU A 55 -5.55 -12.49 -1.94
C LEU A 55 -7.03 -12.14 -2.15
N GLY A 56 -7.93 -12.84 -1.45
CA GLY A 56 -9.37 -12.61 -1.53
C GLY A 56 -9.76 -11.19 -1.11
N PHE A 57 -9.19 -10.70 0.00
CA PHE A 57 -9.42 -9.34 0.46
C PHE A 57 -8.86 -8.30 -0.51
N GLY A 58 -7.62 -8.48 -1.00
CA GLY A 58 -7.00 -7.57 -1.97
C GLY A 58 -7.80 -7.46 -3.27
N LEU A 59 -8.26 -8.60 -3.81
CA LEU A 59 -9.11 -8.62 -5.01
C LEU A 59 -10.47 -7.95 -4.77
N LEU A 60 -11.07 -8.16 -3.60
CA LEU A 60 -12.31 -7.49 -3.22
C LEU A 60 -12.12 -5.96 -3.18
N VAL A 61 -11.04 -5.48 -2.56
CA VAL A 61 -10.74 -4.04 -2.50
C VAL A 61 -10.54 -3.46 -3.89
N VAL A 62 -9.80 -4.14 -4.77
CA VAL A 62 -9.63 -3.70 -6.17
C VAL A 62 -10.96 -3.67 -6.92
N ALA A 63 -11.82 -4.67 -6.72
CA ALA A 63 -13.14 -4.68 -7.35
C ALA A 63 -14.00 -3.49 -6.86
N VAL A 64 -13.97 -3.20 -5.56
CA VAL A 64 -14.65 -2.04 -4.98
C VAL A 64 -14.08 -0.73 -5.53
N ASP A 65 -12.76 -0.57 -5.59
CA ASP A 65 -12.10 0.59 -6.20
C ASP A 65 -12.56 0.82 -7.65
N ILE A 66 -12.60 -0.24 -8.46
CA ILE A 66 -13.06 -0.18 -9.86
C ILE A 66 -14.53 0.25 -9.95
N VAL A 67 -15.40 -0.25 -9.07
CA VAL A 67 -16.81 0.13 -9.06
C VAL A 67 -16.97 1.59 -8.64
N LEU A 68 -16.30 2.00 -7.57
CA LEU A 68 -16.35 3.36 -7.03
C LEU A 68 -15.83 4.39 -8.03
N THR A 69 -14.71 4.10 -8.70
CA THR A 69 -14.11 4.97 -9.72
C THR A 69 -14.96 5.10 -10.98
N ARG A 70 -15.81 4.11 -11.30
CA ARG A 70 -16.79 4.20 -12.40
C ARG A 70 -18.07 4.94 -12.04
N MET A 71 -18.50 4.88 -10.78
CA MET A 71 -19.76 5.48 -10.35
C MET A 71 -19.62 6.92 -9.88
N ALA A 72 -18.49 7.26 -9.24
CA ALA A 72 -18.29 8.56 -8.62
C ALA A 72 -17.49 9.53 -9.52
N PRO A 73 -17.61 10.85 -9.29
CA PRO A 73 -16.89 11.85 -10.07
C PRO A 73 -15.36 11.66 -10.00
N ALA A 74 -14.67 11.78 -11.14
CA ALA A 74 -13.23 11.56 -11.23
C ALA A 74 -12.39 12.39 -10.24
N HIS A 75 -12.85 13.60 -9.88
CA HIS A 75 -12.15 14.48 -8.94
C HIS A 75 -12.11 13.96 -7.49
N TRP A 76 -12.92 12.95 -7.13
CA TRP A 76 -12.88 12.33 -5.80
C TRP A 76 -11.69 11.40 -5.60
N TRP A 77 -11.16 10.85 -6.69
CA TRP A 77 -10.12 9.83 -6.72
C TRP A 77 -8.78 10.37 -7.23
N ASP A 78 -8.68 11.68 -7.42
CA ASP A 78 -7.49 12.35 -7.93
C ASP A 78 -6.38 12.37 -6.87
N ASP A 79 -5.37 11.53 -7.07
CA ASP A 79 -4.16 11.41 -6.26
C ASP A 79 -3.08 12.47 -6.59
N GLY A 80 -3.40 13.44 -7.45
CA GLY A 80 -2.47 14.43 -7.97
C GLY A 80 -1.62 13.92 -9.14
N GLY A 81 -1.93 12.77 -9.72
CA GLY A 81 -1.20 12.17 -10.84
C GLY A 81 0.11 11.49 -10.46
N ILE A 82 0.39 11.36 -9.16
CA ILE A 82 1.64 10.80 -8.64
C ILE A 82 1.77 9.31 -9.02
N ASN A 83 0.70 8.51 -8.88
CA ASN A 83 0.74 7.10 -9.28
C ASN A 83 1.04 6.94 -10.77
N ARG A 84 0.52 7.84 -11.63
CA ARG A 84 0.84 7.86 -13.06
C ARG A 84 2.32 8.15 -13.27
N LEU A 85 2.88 9.18 -12.64
CA LEU A 85 4.31 9.50 -12.74
C LEU A 85 5.22 8.40 -12.19
N LEU A 86 4.75 7.64 -11.18
CA LEU A 86 5.50 6.55 -10.59
C LEU A 86 5.61 5.35 -11.54
N PHE A 87 4.49 4.94 -12.14
CA PHE A 87 4.37 3.69 -12.88
C PHE A 87 4.43 3.84 -14.41
N GLN A 88 4.19 5.02 -14.98
CA GLN A 88 4.22 5.23 -16.42
C GLN A 88 5.61 4.92 -17.00
N GLY A 89 5.66 4.08 -18.04
CA GLY A 89 6.90 3.68 -18.71
C GLY A 89 7.81 2.79 -17.86
N ARG A 90 7.28 2.17 -16.79
CA ARG A 90 7.99 1.14 -15.99
C ARG A 90 7.73 -0.25 -16.55
N SER A 91 8.71 -1.13 -16.39
CA SER A 91 8.51 -2.54 -16.72
C SER A 91 7.62 -3.19 -15.67
N LEU A 92 6.87 -4.21 -16.08
CA LEU A 92 6.04 -5.03 -15.19
C LEU A 92 6.83 -5.53 -13.96
N VAL A 93 8.07 -5.99 -14.18
CA VAL A 93 8.95 -6.48 -13.10
C VAL A 93 9.23 -5.39 -12.07
N HIS A 94 9.43 -4.14 -12.51
CA HIS A 94 9.70 -3.04 -11.60
C HIS A 94 8.45 -2.66 -10.79
N ILE A 95 7.27 -2.71 -11.40
CA ILE A 95 5.98 -2.48 -10.70
C ILE A 95 5.79 -3.53 -9.61
N VAL A 96 5.96 -4.82 -9.93
CA VAL A 96 5.85 -5.92 -8.96
C VAL A 96 6.86 -5.73 -7.81
N TRP A 97 8.09 -5.32 -8.12
CA TRP A 97 9.10 -5.06 -7.09
C TRP A 97 8.72 -3.91 -6.16
N ILE A 98 8.26 -2.79 -6.72
CA ILE A 98 7.82 -1.63 -5.93
C ILE A 98 6.64 -2.03 -5.03
N ALA A 99 5.61 -2.68 -5.58
CA ALA A 99 4.44 -3.11 -4.82
C ALA A 99 4.82 -4.06 -3.68
N CYS A 100 5.73 -5.01 -3.92
CA CYS A 100 6.19 -5.94 -2.90
C CYS A 100 6.97 -5.21 -1.79
N LEU A 101 7.90 -4.32 -2.15
CA LEU A 101 8.68 -3.55 -1.20
C LEU A 101 7.80 -2.67 -0.31
N VAL A 102 6.86 -1.93 -0.91
CA VAL A 102 5.93 -1.05 -0.20
C VAL A 102 5.06 -1.87 0.75
N ALA A 103 4.42 -2.94 0.27
CA ALA A 103 3.57 -3.80 1.08
C ALA A 103 4.31 -4.36 2.31
N VAL A 104 5.53 -4.88 2.14
CA VAL A 104 6.32 -5.40 3.25
C VAL A 104 6.72 -4.30 4.23
N ALA A 105 7.24 -3.18 3.72
CA ALA A 105 7.74 -2.09 4.56
C ALA A 105 6.62 -1.44 5.39
N GLU A 106 5.48 -1.15 4.77
CA GLU A 106 4.36 -0.50 5.43
C GLU A 106 3.68 -1.45 6.42
N GLU A 107 3.36 -2.70 6.04
CA GLU A 107 2.68 -3.61 6.97
C GLU A 107 3.58 -4.03 8.15
N LEU A 108 4.91 -4.13 7.95
CA LEU A 108 5.86 -4.37 9.04
C LEU A 108 5.77 -3.27 10.11
N LEU A 109 5.75 -2.01 9.70
CA LEU A 109 5.65 -0.88 10.62
C LEU A 109 4.23 -0.77 11.21
N PHE A 110 3.21 -0.73 10.37
CA PHE A 110 1.86 -0.37 10.81
C PHE A 110 1.14 -1.51 11.51
N ARG A 111 1.27 -2.75 11.04
CA ARG A 111 0.61 -3.91 11.66
C ARG A 111 1.51 -4.70 12.57
N GLY A 112 2.77 -4.85 12.20
CA GLY A 112 3.74 -5.56 13.03
C GLY A 112 4.03 -4.79 14.32
N ALA A 113 4.42 -3.53 14.18
CA ALA A 113 4.81 -2.70 15.33
C ALA A 113 3.66 -1.85 15.88
N LEU A 114 3.16 -0.89 15.10
CA LEU A 114 2.30 0.17 15.63
C LEU A 114 0.93 -0.34 16.09
N GLN A 115 0.30 -1.28 15.39
CA GLN A 115 -0.99 -1.81 15.81
C GLN A 115 -0.93 -2.48 17.19
N SER A 116 0.17 -3.17 17.50
CA SER A 116 0.40 -3.76 18.83
C SER A 116 0.58 -2.70 19.92
N LEU A 117 1.07 -1.50 19.57
CA LEU A 117 1.36 -0.41 20.51
C LEU A 117 0.16 0.53 20.73
N ILE A 118 -0.57 0.87 19.66
CA ILE A 118 -1.63 1.90 19.68
C ILE A 118 -2.99 1.39 19.18
N GLY A 119 -3.11 0.08 18.98
CA GLY A 119 -4.34 -0.60 18.57
C GLY A 119 -4.72 -0.42 17.10
N LEU A 120 -5.74 -1.17 16.68
CA LEU A 120 -6.29 -1.17 15.31
C LEU A 120 -6.63 0.24 14.82
N TRP A 121 -7.41 0.98 15.62
CA TRP A 121 -7.91 2.31 15.26
C TRP A 121 -6.78 3.34 15.19
N GLY A 122 -5.88 3.33 16.17
CA GLY A 122 -4.75 4.27 16.24
C GLY A 122 -3.78 4.07 15.07
N SER A 123 -3.40 2.81 14.80
CA SER A 123 -2.51 2.49 13.68
C SER A 123 -3.14 2.85 12.33
N SER A 124 -4.43 2.54 12.14
CA SER A 124 -5.12 2.84 10.87
C SER A 124 -5.34 4.33 10.63
N LEU A 125 -5.59 5.09 11.71
CA LEU A 125 -5.66 6.55 11.64
C LEU A 125 -4.29 7.13 11.28
N LEU A 126 -3.21 6.69 11.95
CA LEU A 126 -1.86 7.16 11.65
C LEU A 126 -1.44 6.82 10.21
N PHE A 127 -1.72 5.60 9.74
CA PHE A 127 -1.51 5.19 8.35
C PHE A 127 -2.19 6.15 7.38
N THR A 128 -3.45 6.50 7.65
CA THR A 128 -4.21 7.44 6.80
C THR A 128 -3.65 8.86 6.86
N LEU A 129 -3.19 9.30 8.04
CA LEU A 129 -2.64 10.64 8.22
C LEU A 129 -1.28 10.82 7.50
N VAL A 130 -0.41 9.80 7.50
CA VAL A 130 0.86 9.89 6.75
C VAL A 130 0.65 9.95 5.23
N HIS A 131 -0.53 9.57 4.74
CA HIS A 131 -0.95 9.75 3.36
C HIS A 131 -1.43 11.19 3.08
N PHE A 132 -0.58 12.19 3.37
CA PHE A 132 -0.89 13.62 3.24
C PHE A 132 -1.41 14.03 1.85
N ARG A 133 -1.01 13.31 0.79
CA ARG A 133 -1.49 13.51 -0.58
C ARG A 133 -3.02 13.39 -0.70
N TYR A 134 -3.65 12.58 0.15
CA TYR A 134 -5.08 12.29 0.10
C TYR A 134 -5.92 13.25 0.94
N TRP A 135 -5.30 14.11 1.75
CA TRP A 135 -6.04 15.01 2.66
C TRP A 135 -6.97 15.98 1.93
N LYS A 136 -6.66 16.31 0.68
CA LYS A 136 -7.52 17.16 -0.18
C LYS A 136 -8.74 16.42 -0.73
N ARG A 137 -8.79 15.10 -0.61
CA ARG A 137 -9.79 14.20 -1.19
C ARG A 137 -10.37 13.29 -0.12
N ILE A 138 -11.39 13.79 0.61
CA ILE A 138 -12.04 13.07 1.71
C ILE A 138 -12.47 11.63 1.32
N PRO A 139 -13.10 11.37 0.16
CA PRO A 139 -13.50 10.01 -0.22
C PRO A 139 -12.30 9.04 -0.31
N LEU A 140 -11.19 9.49 -0.88
CA LEU A 140 -9.96 8.71 -0.98
C LEU A 140 -9.34 8.45 0.39
N MET A 141 -9.36 9.44 1.28
CA MET A 141 -8.90 9.30 2.66
C MET A 141 -9.75 8.27 3.44
N LEU A 142 -11.08 8.31 3.29
CA LEU A 142 -11.98 7.34 3.91
C LEU A 142 -11.78 5.92 3.37
N LEU A 143 -11.57 5.77 2.06
CA LEU A 143 -11.26 4.48 1.45
C LEU A 143 -9.95 3.91 2.00
N VAL A 144 -8.90 4.72 2.07
CA VAL A 144 -7.58 4.33 2.59
C VAL A 144 -7.68 3.94 4.06
N PHE A 145 -8.44 4.69 4.87
CA PHE A 145 -8.71 4.34 6.26
C PHE A 145 -9.46 3.01 6.41
N ALA A 146 -10.50 2.78 5.59
CA ALA A 146 -11.26 1.53 5.60
C ALA A 146 -10.42 0.32 5.19
N VAL A 147 -9.58 0.46 4.15
CA VAL A 147 -8.63 -0.57 3.72
C VAL A 147 -7.61 -0.85 4.83
N SER A 148 -7.09 0.20 5.47
CA SER A 148 -6.16 0.12 6.60
C SER A 148 -6.75 -0.63 7.80
N LEU A 149 -8.03 -0.38 8.13
CA LEU A 149 -8.75 -1.16 9.14
C LEU A 149 -8.87 -2.64 8.73
N GLY A 150 -9.19 -2.91 7.46
CA GLY A 150 -9.29 -4.28 6.93
C GLY A 150 -7.98 -5.05 7.06
N PHE A 151 -6.85 -4.44 6.73
CA PHE A 151 -5.52 -5.03 6.96
C PHE A 151 -5.29 -5.35 8.43
N GLY A 152 -5.63 -4.41 9.32
CA GLY A 152 -5.46 -4.64 10.75
C GLY A 152 -6.35 -5.75 11.31
N VAL A 153 -7.59 -5.89 10.81
CA VAL A 153 -8.49 -7.00 11.18
C VAL A 153 -7.93 -8.34 10.68
N LEU A 154 -7.35 -8.39 9.47
CA LEU A 154 -6.71 -9.60 8.97
C LEU A 154 -5.56 -10.05 9.88
N VAL A 155 -4.76 -9.11 10.38
CA VAL A 155 -3.63 -9.40 11.29
C VAL A 155 -4.14 -9.81 12.68
N GLU A 156 -5.15 -9.15 13.22
CA GLU A 156 -5.75 -9.54 14.51
C GLU A 156 -6.38 -10.93 14.48
N TRP A 157 -7.08 -11.24 13.38
CA TRP A 157 -7.71 -12.55 13.20
C TRP A 157 -6.69 -13.67 13.00
N SER A 158 -5.65 -13.43 12.20
CA SER A 158 -4.69 -14.47 11.83
C SER A 158 -3.48 -14.59 12.75
N GLY A 159 -3.16 -13.55 13.52
CA GLY A 159 -1.89 -13.43 14.22
C GLY A 159 -0.66 -13.34 13.28
N SER A 160 -0.87 -13.08 11.99
CA SER A 160 0.17 -13.07 10.96
C SER A 160 0.11 -11.82 10.10
N LEU A 161 1.26 -11.34 9.63
CA LEU A 161 1.33 -10.24 8.66
C LEU A 161 1.06 -10.67 7.22
N VAL A 162 1.16 -11.96 6.93
CA VAL A 162 1.00 -12.50 5.57
C VAL A 162 -0.30 -12.03 4.89
N PRO A 163 -1.50 -12.16 5.48
CA PRO A 163 -2.71 -11.76 4.78
C PRO A 163 -2.75 -10.26 4.45
N ALA A 164 -2.24 -9.40 5.34
CA ALA A 164 -2.17 -7.97 5.09
C ALA A 164 -1.14 -7.62 4.01
N ILE A 165 0.07 -8.21 4.07
CA ILE A 165 1.12 -8.01 3.05
C ILE A 165 0.62 -8.45 1.67
N ILE A 166 -0.03 -9.61 1.58
CA ILE A 166 -0.56 -10.11 0.30
C ILE A 166 -1.69 -9.22 -0.22
N ALA A 167 -2.63 -8.80 0.65
CA ALA A 167 -3.69 -7.90 0.23
C ALA A 167 -3.14 -6.57 -0.30
N HIS A 168 -2.22 -5.93 0.44
CA HIS A 168 -1.58 -4.68 0.08
C HIS A 168 -0.81 -4.83 -1.25
N PHE A 169 0.03 -5.87 -1.36
CA PHE A 169 0.75 -6.17 -2.60
C PHE A 169 -0.19 -6.33 -3.80
N VAL A 170 -1.30 -7.07 -3.65
CA VAL A 170 -2.28 -7.29 -4.73
C VAL A 170 -2.91 -5.98 -5.17
N ILE A 171 -3.31 -5.12 -4.21
CA ILE A 171 -3.92 -3.82 -4.49
C ILE A 171 -2.93 -2.94 -5.28
N ASP A 172 -1.71 -2.79 -4.79
CA ASP A 172 -0.67 -1.96 -5.42
C ASP A 172 -0.24 -2.50 -6.78
N CYS A 173 -0.04 -3.81 -6.87
CA CYS A 173 0.41 -4.44 -8.11
C CYS A 173 -0.65 -4.31 -9.21
N ILE A 174 -1.93 -4.60 -8.90
CA ILE A 174 -2.99 -4.50 -9.91
C ILE A 174 -3.20 -3.04 -10.32
N THR A 175 -3.18 -2.10 -9.35
CA THR A 175 -3.32 -0.66 -9.64
C THR A 175 -2.16 -0.16 -10.51
N GLY A 176 -0.92 -0.52 -10.20
CA GLY A 176 0.25 -0.17 -11.00
C GLY A 176 0.20 -0.75 -12.41
N VAL A 177 -0.20 -2.02 -12.55
CA VAL A 177 -0.37 -2.67 -13.87
C VAL A 177 -1.47 -2.02 -14.70
N ARG A 178 -2.61 -1.66 -14.08
CA ARG A 178 -3.68 -0.92 -14.77
C ARG A 178 -3.17 0.40 -15.34
N ILE A 179 -2.42 1.16 -14.56
CA ILE A 179 -1.82 2.44 -14.98
C ILE A 179 -0.85 2.23 -16.15
N LEU A 180 -0.03 1.17 -16.12
CA LEU A 180 0.87 0.83 -17.22
C LEU A 180 0.07 0.59 -18.51
N LEU A 181 -0.95 -0.28 -18.46
CA LEU A 181 -1.78 -0.62 -19.62
C LEU A 181 -2.54 0.59 -20.18
N GLU A 182 -3.09 1.44 -19.31
CA GLU A 182 -3.74 2.69 -19.71
C GLU A 182 -2.76 3.68 -20.35
N SER A 183 -1.49 3.69 -19.90
CA SER A 183 -0.46 4.58 -20.46
C SER A 183 0.08 4.12 -21.80
N ASP A 184 0.06 2.81 -22.08
CA ASP A 184 0.47 2.23 -23.36
C ASP A 184 -0.64 2.34 -24.41
N GLY A 185 -1.92 2.27 -24.01
CA GLY A 185 -3.07 2.43 -24.91
C GLY A 185 -3.39 3.89 -25.32
N LEU A 186 -2.71 4.87 -24.72
CA LEU A 186 -2.81 6.30 -25.05
C LEU A 186 -1.66 6.80 -25.96
N GLN A 187 -0.74 5.92 -26.36
CA GLN A 187 0.34 6.20 -27.32
C GLN A 187 -0.04 5.70 -28.72
#